data_AF-A0AAU2UVZ1-F1
#
_entry.id   AF-A0AAU2UVZ1-F1
#
_cell.length_a   1.000
_cell.length_b   1.000
_cell.length_c   1.000
_cell.angle_alpha   90.00
_cell.angle_beta   90.00
_cell.angle_gamma   90.00
#
_symmetry.space_group_name_H-M   'P 1'
#
loop_
_entity.id
_entity.type
_entity.pdbx_description
1 polymer ?
#
loop_
_entity_poly.entity_id
_entity_poly.type
_entity_poly.pdbx_seq_one_letter_code
_entity_poly.pdbx_strand_id
1 'polypeptide(L)' 'MLRARELHELLGMPTDGAAVNITRSRLGRLTRQGFLTQPGRGRYQKRT' A
#
# COMPACT_ATOMS: atom_id res chain seq x y z
N MET A 1 10.36 5.83 2.39
CA MET A 1 9.12 5.78 1.59
C MET A 1 9.08 4.43 0.90
N LEU A 2 7.99 3.67 1.03
CA LEU A 2 7.88 2.34 0.43
C LEU A 2 6.70 2.32 -0.56
N ARG A 3 6.95 2.02 -1.84
CA ARG A 3 5.88 1.83 -2.82
C ARG A 3 5.24 0.46 -2.60
N ALA A 4 3.96 0.33 -2.95
CA ALA A 4 3.23 -0.94 -2.80
C ALA A 4 3.96 -2.11 -3.51
N ARG A 5 4.54 -1.89 -4.70
CA ARG A 5 5.35 -2.91 -5.38
C ARG A 5 6.62 -3.30 -4.61
N GLU A 6 7.31 -2.32 -4.03
CA GLU A 6 8.51 -2.57 -3.19
C GLU A 6 8.15 -3.33 -1.90
N LEU A 7 6.95 -3.09 -1.33
CA LEU A 7 6.44 -3.88 -0.20
C LEU A 7 6.18 -5.35 -0.60
N HIS A 8 5.63 -5.60 -1.78
CA HIS A 8 5.40 -6.96 -2.28
C HIS A 8 6.71 -7.72 -2.50
N GLU A 9 7.70 -7.09 -3.14
CA GLU A 9 9.03 -7.68 -3.36
C GLU A 9 9.76 -7.95 -2.03
N LEU A 10 9.67 -7.02 -1.07
CA LEU A 10 10.27 -7.19 0.26
C LEU A 10 9.63 -8.32 1.08
N LEU A 11 8.32 -8.54 0.93
CA LEU A 11 7.57 -9.55 1.69
C LEU A 11 7.45 -10.90 0.97
N GLY A 12 8.05 -11.07 -0.22
CA GLY A 12 7.90 -12.28 -1.03
C GLY A 12 6.44 -12.58 -1.43
N MET A 13 5.58 -11.55 -1.45
CA MET A 13 4.18 -11.73 -1.80
C MET A 13 4.00 -11.80 -3.32
N PRO A 14 3.04 -12.61 -3.83
CA PRO A 14 2.81 -12.72 -5.26
C PRO A 14 2.64 -11.34 -5.89
N THR A 15 3.36 -11.12 -6.99
CA THR A 15 3.37 -9.88 -7.78
C THR A 15 2.38 -9.92 -8.94
N ASP A 16 1.57 -10.99 -9.03
CA ASP A 16 0.46 -11.03 -9.98
C ASP A 16 -0.48 -9.83 -9.76
N GLY A 17 -1.04 -9.31 -10.85
CA GLY A 17 -1.86 -8.10 -10.84
C GLY A 17 -3.00 -8.14 -9.83
N ALA A 18 -3.57 -9.33 -9.55
CA ALA A 18 -4.60 -9.51 -8.53
C ALA A 18 -4.11 -9.16 -7.11
N ALA A 19 -2.92 -9.63 -6.73
CA ALA A 19 -2.35 -9.43 -5.40
C ALA A 19 -1.98 -7.95 -5.16
N VAL A 20 -1.43 -7.27 -6.19
CA VAL A 20 -1.13 -5.84 -6.14
C VAL A 20 -2.40 -5.00 -5.97
N ASN A 21 -3.50 -5.39 -6.63
CA ASN A 21 -4.79 -4.70 -6.49
C ASN A 21 -5.41 -4.89 -5.11
N ILE A 22 -5.31 -6.08 -4.52
CA ILE A 22 -5.75 -6.34 -3.13
C ILE A 22 -4.99 -5.44 -2.15
N THR A 23 -3.67 -5.37 -2.26
CA THR A 23 -2.85 -4.51 -1.40
C THR A 23 -3.18 -3.03 -1.59
N ARG A 24 -3.37 -2.57 -2.84
CA ARG A 24 -3.79 -1.19 -3.12
C ARG A 24 -5.14 -0.88 -2.48
N SER A 25 -6.10 -1.80 -2.57
CA SER A 25 -7.43 -1.65 -1.95
C SER A 25 -7.35 -1.58 -0.43
N ARG A 26 -6.56 -2.46 0.19
CA ARG A 26 -6.31 -2.44 1.65
C ARG A 26 -5.64 -1.16 2.11
N LEU A 27 -4.62 -0.69 1.41
CA LEU A 27 -3.95 0.58 1.72
C LEU A 27 -4.90 1.77 1.58
N GLY A 28 -5.75 1.79 0.54
CA GLY A 28 -6.78 2.81 0.39
C GLY A 28 -7.81 2.82 1.53
N ARG A 29 -8.19 1.63 2.03
CA ARG A 29 -9.07 1.50 3.20
C ARG A 29 -8.43 2.08 4.46
N LEU A 30 -7.15 1.76 4.71
CA LEU A 30 -6.42 2.26 5.88
C LEU A 30 -6.22 3.79 5.83
N THR A 31 -6.06 4.37 4.64
CA THR A 31 -6.05 5.83 4.46
C THR A 31 -7.39 6.45 4.81
N ARG A 32 -8.51 5.88 4.34
CA ARG A 32 -9.87 6.37 4.67
C ARG A 32 -10.22 6.25 6.15
N GLN A 33 -9.67 5.23 6.83
CA GLN A 33 -9.81 5.05 8.27
C GLN A 33 -8.89 5.96 9.10
N GLY A 34 -7.98 6.69 8.45
CA GLY A 34 -7.08 7.63 9.13
C GLY A 34 -5.85 7.00 9.80
N PHE A 35 -5.61 5.70 9.60
CA PHE A 35 -4.38 5.05 10.06
C PHE A 35 -3.16 5.45 9.22
N LEU A 36 -3.40 5.71 7.93
CA LEU A 36 -2.37 6.14 6.98
C LEU A 36 -2.71 7.51 6.41
N THR A 37 -1.68 8.25 6.02
CA THR A 37 -1.79 9.42 5.14
C THR A 37 -1.30 9.06 3.74
N GLN A 38 -1.90 9.68 2.72
CA GLN A 38 -1.51 9.50 1.32
C GLN A 38 -0.94 10.81 0.77
N PRO A 39 0.37 11.05 0.91
CA PRO A 39 1.02 12.29 0.47
C PRO A 39 1.14 12.41 -1.07
N GLY A 40 0.83 11.34 -1.80
CA GLY A 40 0.89 11.30 -3.25
C GLY A 40 0.41 9.96 -3.80
N ARG A 41 0.12 9.90 -5.10
CA ARG A 41 -0.42 8.71 -5.75
C ARG A 41 0.51 7.50 -5.53
N GLY A 42 -0.03 6.43 -4.95
CA GLY A 42 0.74 5.21 -4.68
C GLY A 42 1.74 5.31 -3.53
N ARG A 43 1.75 6.43 -2.78
CA ARG A 43 2.54 6.61 -1.56
C ARG A 43 1.63 6.54 -0.34
N TYR A 44 2.10 5.87 0.70
CA TYR A 44 1.40 5.73 1.97
C TYR A 44 2.39 5.96 3.11
N GLN A 45 1.94 6.64 4.17
CA GLN A 45 2.73 6.87 5.38
C GLN A 45 1.87 6.61 6.61
N LYS A 46 2.47 6.10 7.68
CA LYS A 46 1.78 5.96 8.97
C LYS A 46 1.42 7.35 9.50
N ARG A 47 0.21 7.51 10.01
CA ARG A 47 -0.15 8.71 10.76
C ARG A 47 0.44 8.57 12.15
N THR A 48 1.52 9.31 12.41
CA THR A 48 2.06 9.58 13.75
C THR A 48 1.22 10.63 14.45
#